data_AF-A0A966QQ31-F1
#
_entry.id   AF-A0A966QQ31-F1
#
_cell.length_a   1.000
_cell.length_b   1.000
_cell.length_c   1.000
_cell.angle_alpha   90.00
_cell.angle_beta   90.00
_cell.angle_gamma   90.00
#
_symmetry.space_group_name_H-M   'P 1'
#
loop_
_entity.id
_entity.type
_entity.pdbx_description
1 polymer ?
#
loop_
_entity_poly.entity_id
_entity_poly.type
_entity_poly.pdbx_seq_one_letter_code
_entity_poly.pdbx_strand_id
1 'polypeptide(L)'
;MTMLGLQNDRLEAIITHDELMLTARSIASLQLANGMIPWFDGGHCDPWNHVETAMALDVMGFHDEAQRAYRWLSLAQRNDGSWHNYYMPDGSLEDPKLDTNVCAYVATGVWHHWLSTDDLGFVALMWPTVKRALTWVLDMRKPDGTILWARE
;
A
#
# COMPACT_ATOMS: atom_id res chain seq x y z
N MET A 1 0.12 -10.10 30.49
CA MET A 1 1.55 -9.84 30.18
C MET A 1 1.58 -8.69 29.20
N THR A 2 1.63 -7.47 29.73
CA THR A 2 1.48 -6.21 29.00
C THR A 2 2.86 -5.76 28.57
N MET A 3 3.18 -5.81 27.28
CA MET A 3 4.20 -4.93 26.71
C MET A 3 3.46 -3.81 25.99
N LEU A 4 3.05 -2.81 26.78
CA LEU A 4 2.80 -1.47 26.26
C LEU A 4 4.14 -0.99 25.72
N GLY A 5 4.24 -0.93 24.39
CA GLY A 5 5.25 -0.11 23.74
C GLY A 5 5.22 1.27 24.38
N LEU A 6 6.41 1.77 24.70
CA LEU A 6 6.68 3.05 25.37
C LEU A 6 5.59 4.08 25.06
N GLN A 7 4.88 4.50 26.10
CA GLN A 7 3.92 5.59 26.08
C GLN A 7 4.52 6.78 25.32
N ASN A 8 3.83 7.19 24.26
CA ASN A 8 4.25 8.20 23.29
C ASN A 8 4.14 9.63 23.85
N ASP A 9 4.07 9.77 25.18
CA ASP A 9 3.78 11.00 25.93
C ASP A 9 4.79 12.14 25.66
N ARG A 10 5.91 11.85 24.98
CA ARG A 10 6.89 12.85 24.53
C ARG A 10 6.61 13.45 23.15
N LEU A 11 5.68 12.89 22.37
CA LEU A 11 5.26 13.42 21.07
C LEU A 11 4.08 14.39 21.17
N GLU A 12 3.31 14.39 22.26
CA GLU A 12 2.13 15.26 22.41
C GLU A 12 2.47 16.75 22.26
N ALA A 13 3.71 17.15 22.58
CA ALA A 13 4.21 18.52 22.42
C ALA A 13 4.63 18.87 20.98
N ILE A 14 4.65 17.90 20.06
CA ILE A 14 5.08 18.06 18.66
C ILE A 14 3.92 17.78 17.70
N ILE A 15 3.14 16.72 17.94
CA ILE A 15 1.96 16.36 17.15
C ILE A 15 0.91 15.69 18.04
N THR A 16 -0.33 16.13 17.89
CA THR A 16 -1.48 15.63 18.63
C THR A 16 -2.18 14.48 17.90
N HIS A 17 -2.94 13.67 18.63
CA HIS A 17 -3.79 12.65 18.02
C HIS A 17 -4.82 13.27 17.05
N ASP A 18 -5.35 14.44 17.37
CA ASP A 18 -6.30 15.15 16.50
C ASP A 18 -5.65 15.57 15.18
N GLU A 19 -4.39 16.01 15.19
CA GLU A 19 -3.64 16.31 13.96
C GLU A 19 -3.39 15.05 13.12
N LEU A 20 -3.03 13.93 13.74
CA LEU A 20 -2.91 12.64 13.04
C LEU A 20 -4.24 12.18 12.44
N MET A 21 -5.34 12.38 13.18
CA MET A 21 -6.69 12.09 12.73
C MET A 21 -7.09 12.99 11.55
N LEU A 22 -6.72 14.26 11.56
CA LEU A 22 -6.90 15.16 10.43
C LEU A 22 -6.12 14.68 9.19
N THR A 23 -4.88 14.22 9.36
CA THR A 23 -4.08 13.64 8.27
C THR A 23 -4.77 12.40 7.70
N ALA A 24 -5.20 11.45 8.52
CA ALA A 24 -5.90 10.25 8.04
C ALA A 24 -7.21 10.59 7.31
N ARG A 25 -8.00 11.54 7.83
CA ARG A 25 -9.20 12.01 7.13
C ARG A 25 -8.89 12.66 5.79
N SER A 26 -7.79 13.42 5.68
CA SER A 26 -7.37 13.98 4.38
C SER A 26 -7.00 12.89 3.38
N ILE A 27 -6.27 11.85 3.80
CA ILE A 27 -5.95 10.69 2.95
C ILE A 27 -7.25 9.99 2.51
N ALA A 28 -8.14 9.69 3.46
CA ALA A 28 -9.41 9.04 3.18
C ALA A 28 -10.29 9.85 2.21
N SER A 29 -10.24 11.19 2.28
CA SER A 29 -11.01 12.07 1.39
C SER A 29 -10.55 12.04 -0.07
N LEU A 30 -9.32 11.61 -0.34
CA LEU A 30 -8.80 11.43 -1.70
C LEU A 30 -9.23 10.09 -2.31
N GLN A 31 -9.70 9.14 -1.50
CA GLN A 31 -10.02 7.80 -2.00
C GLN A 31 -11.21 7.83 -2.96
N LEU A 32 -10.98 7.34 -4.17
CA LEU A 32 -11.99 7.20 -5.21
C LEU A 32 -12.91 5.99 -4.92
N ALA A 33 -14.07 5.97 -5.59
CA ALA A 33 -15.05 4.88 -5.42
C ALA A 33 -14.50 3.48 -5.77
N ASN A 34 -13.47 3.41 -6.64
CA ASN A 34 -12.81 2.16 -7.00
C ASN A 34 -11.71 1.72 -6.01
N GLY A 35 -11.43 2.52 -4.97
CA GLY A 35 -10.41 2.27 -3.94
C GLY A 35 -9.05 2.91 -4.20
N MET A 36 -8.80 3.47 -5.38
CA MET A 36 -7.57 4.23 -5.66
C MET A 36 -7.47 5.44 -4.73
N ILE A 37 -6.26 5.73 -4.23
CA ILE A 37 -5.94 6.93 -3.44
C ILE A 37 -4.87 7.69 -4.21
N PRO A 38 -5.24 8.72 -4.99
CA PRO A 38 -4.29 9.59 -5.68
C PRO A 38 -3.42 10.39 -4.71
N TRP A 39 -2.29 10.92 -5.19
CA TRP A 39 -1.41 11.80 -4.41
C TRP A 39 -2.10 13.07 -3.91
N PHE A 40 -3.00 13.61 -4.72
CA PHE A 40 -3.83 14.78 -4.46
C PHE A 40 -5.04 14.73 -5.40
N ASP A 41 -6.01 15.64 -5.24
CA ASP A 41 -7.21 15.67 -6.07
C ASP A 41 -6.86 15.80 -7.57
N GLY A 42 -7.27 14.80 -8.37
CA GLY A 42 -6.94 14.70 -9.80
C GLY A 42 -5.49 14.30 -10.12
N GLY A 43 -4.65 14.03 -9.13
CA GLY A 43 -3.26 13.60 -9.30
C GLY A 43 -3.12 12.13 -9.69
N HIS A 44 -1.89 11.68 -9.99
CA HIS A 44 -1.63 10.27 -10.25
C HIS A 44 -1.63 9.41 -8.98
N CYS A 45 -1.54 8.10 -9.17
CA CYS A 45 -1.39 7.10 -8.14
C CYS A 45 -0.34 6.09 -8.56
N ASP A 46 0.64 5.82 -7.70
CA ASP A 46 1.57 4.70 -7.81
C ASP A 46 1.29 3.64 -6.74
N PRO A 47 1.59 2.35 -7.00
CA PRO A 47 1.35 1.29 -6.03
C PRO A 47 2.12 1.43 -4.71
N TRP A 48 3.28 2.08 -4.69
CA TRP A 48 4.09 2.20 -3.48
C TRP A 48 3.48 3.20 -2.50
N ASN A 49 3.26 4.45 -2.91
CA ASN A 49 2.61 5.45 -2.05
C ASN A 49 1.15 5.07 -1.75
N HIS A 50 0.48 4.35 -2.66
CA HIS A 50 -0.85 3.80 -2.40
C HIS A 50 -0.87 2.81 -1.23
N VAL A 51 0.13 1.93 -1.13
CA VAL A 51 0.27 1.05 0.04
C VAL A 51 0.59 1.85 1.32
N GLU A 52 1.43 2.87 1.25
CA GLU A 52 1.76 3.71 2.42
C GLU A 52 0.52 4.46 2.94
N THR A 53 -0.32 4.98 2.06
CA THR A 53 -1.59 5.61 2.44
C THR A 53 -2.54 4.60 3.08
N ALA A 54 -2.63 3.37 2.56
CA ALA A 54 -3.41 2.30 3.19
C ALA A 54 -2.89 1.95 4.59
N MET A 55 -1.57 1.89 4.78
CA MET A 55 -0.96 1.65 6.09
C MET A 55 -1.25 2.80 7.07
N ALA A 56 -1.19 4.06 6.62
CA ALA A 56 -1.54 5.21 7.45
C ALA A 56 -3.01 5.20 7.89
N LEU A 57 -3.91 4.77 7.00
CA LEU A 57 -5.33 4.57 7.31
C LEU A 57 -5.51 3.46 8.37
N ASP A 58 -4.81 2.34 8.24
CA ASP A 58 -4.84 1.26 9.24
C ASP A 58 -4.36 1.73 10.63
N VAL A 59 -3.25 2.47 10.70
CA VAL A 59 -2.74 3.01 11.97
C VAL A 59 -3.80 3.86 12.70
N MET A 60 -4.63 4.58 11.95
CA MET A 60 -5.65 5.46 12.49
C MET A 60 -7.05 4.82 12.59
N GLY A 61 -7.17 3.51 12.32
CA GLY A 61 -8.42 2.76 12.46
C GLY A 61 -9.39 2.83 11.27
N PHE A 62 -8.95 3.38 10.14
CA PHE A 62 -9.71 3.46 8.88
C PHE A 62 -9.53 2.17 8.06
N HIS A 63 -9.85 1.03 8.68
CA HIS A 63 -9.56 -0.29 8.11
C HIS A 63 -10.37 -0.57 6.84
N ASP A 64 -11.61 -0.07 6.75
CA ASP A 64 -12.44 -0.26 5.55
C ASP A 64 -11.84 0.51 4.35
N GLU A 65 -11.33 1.71 4.57
CA GLU A 65 -10.61 2.51 3.56
C GLU A 65 -9.34 1.76 3.11
N ALA A 66 -8.54 1.27 4.07
CA ALA A 66 -7.33 0.51 3.79
C ALA A 66 -7.63 -0.76 2.98
N GLN A 67 -8.67 -1.53 3.35
CA GLN A 67 -9.08 -2.70 2.59
C GLN A 67 -9.53 -2.36 1.16
N ARG A 68 -10.25 -1.24 0.95
CA ARG A 68 -10.61 -0.79 -0.40
C ARG A 68 -9.37 -0.45 -1.23
N ALA A 69 -8.36 0.17 -0.61
CA ALA A 69 -7.09 0.46 -1.28
C ALA A 69 -6.39 -0.84 -1.72
N TYR A 70 -6.20 -1.81 -0.84
CA TYR A 70 -5.62 -3.10 -1.20
C TYR A 70 -6.42 -3.86 -2.26
N ARG A 71 -7.76 -3.78 -2.24
CA ARG A 71 -8.61 -4.36 -3.29
C ARG A 71 -8.38 -3.69 -4.65
N TRP A 72 -8.19 -2.38 -4.70
CA TRP A 72 -7.80 -1.70 -5.93
C TRP A 72 -6.49 -2.25 -6.49
N LEU A 73 -5.46 -2.43 -5.66
CA LEU A 73 -4.20 -3.05 -6.09
C LEU A 73 -4.42 -4.44 -6.67
N SER A 74 -5.23 -5.26 -6.01
CA SER A 74 -5.56 -6.60 -6.51
C SER A 74 -6.26 -6.59 -7.87
N LEU A 75 -7.10 -5.60 -8.15
CA LEU A 75 -7.83 -5.46 -9.41
C LEU A 75 -6.96 -4.85 -10.52
N ALA A 76 -6.06 -3.93 -10.16
CA ALA A 76 -5.16 -3.25 -11.08
C ALA A 76 -3.91 -4.09 -11.43
N GLN A 77 -3.66 -5.19 -10.71
CA GLN A 77 -2.48 -6.02 -10.93
C GLN A 77 -2.50 -6.63 -12.33
N ARG A 78 -1.37 -6.54 -13.03
CA ARG A 78 -1.18 -7.17 -14.33
C ARG A 78 -1.16 -8.70 -14.20
N ASN A 79 -1.41 -9.39 -15.30
CA ASN A 79 -1.40 -10.85 -15.36
C ASN A 79 -0.08 -11.49 -14.93
N ASP A 80 1.05 -10.80 -15.12
CA ASP A 80 2.38 -11.26 -14.72
C ASP A 80 2.69 -11.00 -13.24
N GLY A 81 1.81 -10.33 -12.50
CA GLY A 81 1.98 -10.00 -11.08
C GLY A 81 2.55 -8.61 -10.80
N SER A 82 2.93 -7.87 -11.84
CA SER A 82 3.47 -6.51 -11.68
C SER A 82 2.39 -5.42 -11.69
N TRP A 83 2.79 -4.21 -11.34
CA TRP A 83 2.07 -2.97 -11.63
C TRP A 83 2.99 -2.02 -12.36
N HIS A 84 2.40 -1.17 -13.20
CA HIS A 84 3.07 0.02 -13.70
C HIS A 84 3.32 1.04 -12.60
N ASN A 85 4.25 1.95 -12.87
CA ASN A 85 4.72 2.92 -11.90
C ASN A 85 3.64 3.96 -11.58
N TYR A 86 2.94 4.51 -12.58
CA TYR A 86 1.91 5.53 -12.35
C TYR A 86 0.65 5.33 -13.18
N TYR A 87 -0.51 5.51 -12.53
CA TYR A 87 -1.84 5.51 -13.13
C TYR A 87 -2.55 6.84 -12.86
N MET A 88 -3.37 7.29 -13.79
CA MET A 88 -4.25 8.43 -13.61
C MET A 88 -5.59 8.01 -12.96
N PRO A 89 -6.35 8.95 -12.35
CA PRO A 89 -7.64 8.67 -11.71
C PRO A 89 -8.69 8.02 -12.61
N ASP A 90 -8.63 8.26 -13.91
CA ASP A 90 -9.51 7.65 -14.91
C ASP A 90 -9.09 6.21 -15.29
N GLY A 91 -8.02 5.71 -14.68
CA GLY A 91 -7.44 4.39 -14.95
C GLY A 91 -6.48 4.36 -16.13
N SER A 92 -6.25 5.48 -16.81
CA SER A 92 -5.25 5.55 -17.87
C SER A 92 -3.83 5.42 -17.30
N LEU A 93 -2.92 4.89 -18.13
CA LEU A 93 -1.54 4.67 -17.76
C LEU A 93 -0.72 5.95 -18.00
N GLU A 94 -0.01 6.42 -16.98
CA GLU A 94 0.88 7.58 -17.10
C GLU A 94 2.32 7.12 -17.38
N ASP A 95 2.85 6.19 -16.57
CA ASP A 95 4.22 5.68 -16.69
C ASP A 95 4.21 4.14 -16.72
N PRO A 96 4.58 3.52 -17.85
CA PRO A 96 4.59 2.07 -18.01
C PRO A 96 5.73 1.36 -17.26
N LYS A 97 6.71 2.07 -16.69
CA LYS A 97 7.88 1.48 -16.04
C LYS A 97 7.47 0.43 -15.00
N LEU A 98 8.22 -0.67 -14.94
CA LEU A 98 8.04 -1.73 -13.96
C LEU A 98 9.20 -1.73 -12.96
N ASP A 99 8.89 -1.56 -11.67
CA ASP A 99 9.86 -1.43 -10.59
C ASP A 99 9.63 -2.54 -9.53
N THR A 100 10.69 -3.25 -9.16
CA THR A 100 10.59 -4.38 -8.23
C THR A 100 10.28 -3.95 -6.80
N ASN A 101 10.70 -2.76 -6.38
CA ASN A 101 10.34 -2.22 -5.07
C ASN A 101 8.84 -1.93 -5.01
N VAL A 102 8.33 -1.20 -6.01
CA VAL A 102 6.91 -0.87 -6.14
C VAL A 102 6.05 -2.14 -6.12
N CYS A 103 6.43 -3.17 -6.88
CA CYS A 103 5.67 -4.42 -6.92
C CYS A 103 5.78 -5.22 -5.61
N ALA A 104 6.94 -5.24 -4.95
CA ALA A 104 7.13 -5.99 -3.71
C ALA A 104 6.32 -5.42 -2.54
N TYR A 105 6.11 -4.09 -2.52
CA TYR A 105 5.67 -3.38 -1.33
C TYR A 105 4.25 -3.74 -0.85
N VAL A 106 3.40 -4.28 -1.74
CA VAL A 106 2.09 -4.84 -1.36
C VAL A 106 2.22 -5.91 -0.27
N ALA A 107 3.31 -6.69 -0.25
CA ALA A 107 3.56 -7.69 0.77
C ALA A 107 3.72 -7.06 2.17
N THR A 108 4.48 -5.95 2.23
CA THR A 108 4.66 -5.16 3.46
C THR A 108 3.33 -4.58 3.93
N GLY A 109 2.55 -4.02 3.01
CA GLY A 109 1.23 -3.47 3.33
C GLY A 109 0.28 -4.50 3.91
N VAL A 110 0.11 -5.65 3.26
CA VAL A 110 -0.79 -6.72 3.75
C VAL A 110 -0.33 -7.27 5.10
N TRP A 111 0.99 -7.40 5.32
CA TRP A 111 1.52 -7.77 6.62
C TRP A 111 1.22 -6.72 7.70
N HIS A 112 1.40 -5.44 7.37
CA HIS A 112 1.07 -4.33 8.27
C HIS A 112 -0.42 -4.29 8.61
N HIS A 113 -1.30 -4.51 7.63
CA HIS A 113 -2.75 -4.61 7.86
C HIS A 113 -3.06 -5.69 8.89
N TRP A 114 -2.50 -6.89 8.72
CA TRP A 114 -2.67 -7.98 9.69
C TRP A 114 -2.19 -7.61 11.09
N LEU A 115 -1.02 -6.98 11.22
CA LEU A 115 -0.54 -6.51 12.53
C LEU A 115 -1.46 -5.46 13.17
N SER A 116 -2.18 -4.69 12.36
CA SER A 116 -3.08 -3.64 12.82
C SER A 116 -4.47 -4.17 13.18
N THR A 117 -4.93 -5.24 12.53
CA THR A 117 -6.33 -5.72 12.62
C THR A 117 -6.51 -7.15 13.14
N ASP A 118 -5.44 -7.95 13.15
CA ASP A 118 -5.47 -9.41 13.33
C ASP A 118 -6.40 -10.15 12.33
N ASP A 119 -6.69 -9.55 11.16
CA ASP A 119 -7.57 -10.12 10.15
C ASP A 119 -6.82 -11.07 9.20
N LEU A 120 -6.67 -12.32 9.64
CA LEU A 120 -6.13 -13.39 8.79
C LEU A 120 -7.02 -13.71 7.58
N GLY A 121 -8.32 -13.40 7.64
CA GLY A 121 -9.23 -13.56 6.50
C GLY A 121 -8.85 -12.64 5.35
N PHE A 122 -8.53 -11.38 5.67
CA PHE A 122 -8.05 -10.42 4.69
C PHE A 122 -6.68 -10.80 4.12
N VAL A 123 -5.77 -11.33 4.94
CA VAL A 123 -4.49 -11.87 4.45
C VAL A 123 -4.72 -12.99 3.44
N ALA A 124 -5.61 -13.94 3.76
CA ALA A 124 -5.94 -15.03 2.86
C ALA A 124 -6.54 -14.54 1.53
N LEU A 125 -7.38 -13.50 1.59
CA LEU A 125 -7.95 -12.85 0.40
C LEU A 125 -6.88 -12.20 -0.48
N MET A 126 -5.92 -11.49 0.12
CA MET A 126 -4.88 -10.76 -0.61
C MET A 126 -3.66 -11.62 -0.98
N TRP A 127 -3.50 -12.80 -0.37
CA TRP A 127 -2.34 -13.66 -0.59
C TRP A 127 -2.08 -14.01 -2.07
N PRO A 128 -3.08 -14.31 -2.92
CA PRO A 128 -2.83 -14.54 -4.34
C PRO A 128 -2.15 -13.34 -5.04
N THR A 129 -2.53 -12.12 -4.68
CA THR A 129 -1.96 -10.87 -5.22
C THR A 129 -0.52 -10.68 -4.75
N VAL A 130 -0.28 -10.84 -3.44
CA VAL A 130 1.07 -10.78 -2.84
C VAL A 130 1.99 -11.84 -3.46
N LYS A 131 1.52 -13.08 -3.58
CA LYS A 131 2.30 -14.19 -4.12
C LYS A 131 2.71 -13.93 -5.57
N ARG A 132 1.80 -13.45 -6.43
CA ARG A 132 2.13 -13.12 -7.82
C ARG A 132 3.16 -12.00 -7.91
N ALA A 133 2.99 -10.95 -7.09
CA ALA A 133 3.93 -9.84 -7.03
C ALA A 133 5.34 -10.30 -6.64
N LEU A 134 5.46 -11.08 -5.55
CA LEU A 134 6.75 -11.60 -5.10
C LEU A 134 7.35 -12.63 -6.06
N THR A 135 6.53 -13.40 -6.77
CA THR A 135 7.01 -14.30 -7.82
C THR A 135 7.67 -13.49 -8.95
N TRP A 136 6.99 -12.45 -9.43
CA TRP A 136 7.53 -11.56 -10.46
C TRP A 136 8.83 -10.88 -10.03
N VAL A 137 8.90 -10.40 -8.78
CA VAL A 137 10.11 -9.79 -8.21
C VAL A 137 11.27 -10.80 -8.13
N LEU A 138 11.00 -12.06 -7.75
CA LEU A 138 12.02 -13.10 -7.70
C LEU A 138 12.49 -13.55 -9.09
N ASP A 139 11.64 -13.45 -10.11
CA ASP A 139 12.02 -13.71 -11.50
C ASP A 139 13.00 -12.66 -12.05
N MET A 140 13.09 -11.50 -11.40
CA MET A 140 14.04 -10.42 -11.72
C MET A 140 15.42 -10.62 -11.06
N ARG A 141 15.65 -11.77 -10.41
CA ARG A 141 16.90 -12.14 -9.76
C ARG A 141 17.97 -12.51 -10.79
N LYS A 142 19.15 -11.91 -10.67
CA LYS A 142 20.35 -12.22 -11.47
C LYS A 142 21.08 -13.46 -10.93
N PRO A 143 22.04 -14.03 -11.69
CA PRO A 143 22.80 -15.21 -11.25
C PRO A 143 23.53 -15.05 -9.91
N ASP A 144 23.90 -13.82 -9.54
CA ASP A 144 24.54 -13.48 -8.26
C ASP A 144 23.56 -13.33 -7.09
N GLY A 145 22.26 -13.52 -7.34
CA GLY A 145 21.20 -13.40 -6.33
C GLY A 145 20.65 -11.99 -6.14
N THR A 146 21.24 -10.97 -6.76
CA THR A 146 20.71 -9.59 -6.68
C THR A 146 19.46 -9.43 -7.55
N ILE A 147 18.53 -8.59 -7.13
CA ILE A 147 17.28 -8.32 -7.86
C ILE A 147 17.45 -7.04 -8.68
N LEU A 148 17.03 -7.06 -9.95
CA LEU A 148 17.00 -5.86 -10.79
C LEU A 148 16.03 -4.81 -10.20
N TRP A 149 16.45 -3.56 -10.17
CA TRP A 149 15.62 -2.47 -9.65
C TRP A 149 14.37 -2.24 -10.52
N ALA A 150 14.54 -2.12 -11.83
CA ALA A 150 13.44 -1.88 -12.76
C ALA A 150 13.73 -2.45 -14.15
N ARG A 151 12.68 -2.57 -14.98
CA ARG A 151 12.77 -2.80 -16.43
C ARG A 151 11.73 -1.97 -17.18
N GLU A 152 12.03 -1.72 -18.46
CA GLU A 152 11.11 -1.09 -19.43
C GLU A 152 10.21 -2.14 -20.10
#